data_AF-A0A4Q3UD24-F1
#
_entry.id   AF-A0A4Q3UD24-F1
#
_cell.length_a   1.000
_cell.length_b   1.000
_cell.length_c   1.000
_cell.angle_alpha   90.00
_cell.angle_beta   90.00
_cell.angle_gamma   90.00
#
_symmetry.space_group_name_H-M   'P 1'
#
loop_
_entity.id
_entity.type
_entity.pdbx_description
1 polymer ?
#
loop_
_entity_poly.entity_id
_entity_poly.type
_entity_poly.pdbx_seq_one_letter_code
_entity_poly.pdbx_strand_id
1 'polypeptide(L)'
;MNTHVTIDRVELSLFNKLLLRGVMVEDQHRDTLLYAGTAKLNITDWFFLKDRATIKYLSLDDARVKMHRSDSVWNYRFITDYFDSPKKGGGKKGIEFDLREMHLNNIVFIKNDGWIGQ
;
A
#
# COMPACT_ATOMS: atom_id res chain seq x y z
N MET A 1 -12.70 5.38 -5.00
CA MET A 1 -11.45 5.44 -4.22
C MET A 1 -10.69 6.65 -4.72
N ASN A 2 -10.52 7.68 -3.88
CA ASN A 2 -9.78 8.90 -4.21
C ASN A 2 -8.52 8.91 -3.35
N THR A 3 -7.49 8.19 -3.79
CA THR A 3 -6.18 8.12 -3.13
C THR A 3 -5.17 8.80 -4.03
N HIS A 4 -4.41 9.76 -3.50
CA HIS A 4 -3.31 10.35 -4.24
C HIS A 4 -2.03 9.56 -3.97
N VAL A 5 -1.39 9.10 -5.03
CA VAL A 5 -0.11 8.38 -4.98
C VAL A 5 0.86 9.09 -5.90
N THR A 6 2.00 9.50 -5.35
CA THR A 6 3.11 10.06 -6.13
C THR A 6 4.34 9.19 -5.98
N ILE A 7 5.12 9.14 -7.06
CA ILE A 7 6.34 8.34 -7.15
C ILE A 7 7.36 9.20 -7.90
N ASP A 8 8.51 9.46 -7.26
CA ASP A 8 9.55 10.29 -7.86
C ASP A 8 10.27 9.57 -9.01
N ARG A 9 10.54 8.28 -8.84
CA ARG A 9 11.21 7.47 -9.86
C ARG A 9 10.73 6.02 -9.85
N VAL A 10 10.53 5.50 -11.06
CA VAL A 10 10.24 4.08 -11.31
C VAL A 10 11.40 3.49 -12.10
N GLU A 11 12.00 2.43 -11.56
CA GLU A 11 13.03 1.62 -12.22
C GLU A 11 12.51 0.19 -12.36
N LEU A 12 12.42 -0.30 -13.60
CA LEU A 12 12.01 -1.67 -13.91
C LEU A 12 13.26 -2.48 -14.26
N SER A 13 13.42 -3.64 -13.63
CA SER A 13 14.51 -4.57 -13.91
C SER A 13 13.97 -5.98 -14.12
N LEU A 14 14.46 -6.67 -15.14
CA LEU A 14 14.17 -8.09 -15.40
C LEU A 14 12.67 -8.45 -15.40
N PHE A 15 11.80 -7.56 -15.90
CA PHE A 15 10.33 -7.70 -16.03
C PHE A 15 9.51 -7.98 -14.75
N ASN A 16 10.12 -8.48 -13.67
CA ASN A 16 9.48 -8.80 -12.38
C ASN A 16 9.94 -7.93 -11.21
N LYS A 17 11.01 -7.15 -11.34
CA LYS A 17 11.52 -6.28 -10.27
C LYS A 17 11.14 -4.84 -10.53
N LEU A 18 10.50 -4.23 -9.54
CA LEU A 18 10.13 -2.83 -9.51
C LEU A 18 10.88 -2.17 -8.36
N LEU A 19 11.66 -1.13 -8.65
CA LEU A 19 12.25 -0.25 -7.66
C LEU A 19 11.58 1.11 -7.80
N LEU A 20 10.92 1.54 -6.74
CA LEU A 20 10.25 2.82 -6.63
C LEU A 20 11.02 3.69 -5.65
N ARG A 21 11.30 4.93 -6.02
CA ARG A 21 11.90 5.92 -5.11
C ARG A 21 10.89 7.02 -4.81
N GLY A 22 10.89 7.48 -3.57
CA GLY A 22 10.01 8.55 -3.12
C GLY A 22 8.54 8.22 -3.32
N VAL A 23 8.10 7.07 -2.81
CA VAL A 23 6.69 6.69 -2.85
C VAL A 23 5.95 7.47 -1.76
N MET A 24 4.96 8.26 -2.13
CA MET A 24 4.07 8.96 -1.21
C MET A 24 2.63 8.54 -1.47
N VAL A 25 1.91 8.19 -0.41
CA VAL A 25 0.48 7.91 -0.39
C VAL A 25 -0.16 8.90 0.56
N GLU A 26 -1.12 9.66 0.07
CA GLU A 26 -1.90 10.60 0.88
C GLU A 26 -3.19 9.95 1.41
N ASP A 27 -3.65 10.41 2.57
CA ASP A 27 -5.00 10.14 3.04
C ASP A 27 -6.04 11.03 2.34
N GLN A 28 -7.32 10.87 2.69
CA GLN A 28 -8.40 11.64 2.07
C GLN A 28 -8.39 13.13 2.43
N HIS A 29 -7.56 13.54 3.40
CA HIS A 29 -7.37 14.92 3.82
C HIS A 29 -6.09 15.55 3.24
N ARG A 30 -5.39 14.86 2.33
CA ARG A 30 -4.13 15.30 1.72
C ARG A 30 -2.97 15.44 2.71
N ASP A 31 -3.00 14.71 3.83
CA ASP A 31 -1.79 14.48 4.64
C ASP A 31 -1.13 13.17 4.22
N THR A 32 0.16 13.04 4.52
CA THR A 32 0.94 11.81 4.29
C THR A 32 0.36 10.67 5.12
N LEU A 33 -0.16 9.63 4.46
CA LEU A 33 -0.47 8.35 5.08
C LEU A 33 0.76 7.44 5.13
N LEU A 34 1.49 7.36 4.00
CA LEU A 34 2.71 6.58 3.88
C LEU A 34 3.71 7.31 2.98
N TYR A 35 4.95 7.43 3.45
CA TYR A 35 6.09 7.77 2.63
C TYR A 35 7.12 6.65 2.70
N ALA A 36 7.77 6.31 1.60
CA ALA A 36 8.92 5.42 1.57
C ALA A 36 10.01 6.01 0.67
N GLY A 37 11.22 6.16 1.21
CA GLY A 37 12.37 6.61 0.44
C GLY A 37 12.68 5.66 -0.72
N THR A 38 12.67 4.35 -0.44
CA THR A 38 12.70 3.30 -1.46
C THR A 38 11.69 2.20 -1.16
N ALA A 39 10.97 1.74 -2.20
CA ALA A 39 10.18 0.52 -2.18
C ALA A 39 10.66 -0.43 -3.28
N LYS A 40 11.10 -1.64 -2.92
CA LYS A 40 11.52 -2.68 -3.87
C LYS A 40 10.49 -3.79 -3.86
N LEU A 41 9.98 -4.15 -5.04
CA LEU A 41 9.00 -5.21 -5.21
C LEU A 41 9.52 -6.24 -6.21
N ASN A 42 9.32 -7.50 -5.90
CA ASN A 42 9.50 -8.62 -6.83
C ASN A 42 8.15 -9.31 -7.02
N ILE A 43 7.54 -9.13 -8.19
CA ILE A 43 6.23 -9.65 -8.53
C ILE A 43 6.41 -10.80 -9.51
N THR A 44 5.62 -11.85 -9.35
CA THR A 44 5.74 -13.02 -10.24
C THR A 44 5.26 -12.68 -11.67
N ASP A 45 6.04 -13.04 -12.71
CA ASP A 45 5.83 -12.66 -14.12
C ASP A 45 4.46 -13.06 -14.73
N TRP A 46 3.73 -13.97 -14.08
CA TRP A 46 2.47 -14.55 -14.56
C TRP A 46 1.22 -13.89 -13.97
N PHE A 47 1.33 -12.68 -13.42
CA PHE A 47 0.17 -11.93 -12.90
C PHE A 47 -0.89 -11.63 -13.98
N PHE A 48 -0.51 -11.61 -15.27
CA PHE A 48 -1.45 -11.48 -16.38
C PHE A 48 -2.20 -12.77 -16.72
N LEU A 49 -1.66 -13.93 -16.30
CA LEU A 49 -2.14 -15.27 -16.66
C LEU A 49 -2.93 -15.95 -15.52
N LYS A 50 -2.82 -15.44 -14.28
CA LYS A 50 -3.52 -15.99 -13.11
C LYS A 50 -4.29 -14.88 -12.38
N ASP A 51 -5.41 -15.25 -11.77
CA ASP A 51 -6.21 -14.35 -10.91
C ASP A 51 -5.49 -13.92 -9.61
N ARG A 52 -4.25 -14.37 -9.39
CA ARG A 52 -3.44 -14.13 -8.19
C ARG A 52 -2.14 -13.44 -8.54
N ALA A 53 -1.84 -12.33 -7.88
CA ALA A 53 -0.55 -11.67 -7.96
C ALA A 53 0.27 -12.02 -6.71
N THR A 54 1.27 -12.88 -6.87
CA THR A 54 2.22 -13.19 -5.80
C THR A 54 3.34 -12.16 -5.78
N ILE A 55 3.43 -11.41 -4.68
CA ILE A 55 4.55 -10.54 -4.33
C ILE A 55 5.56 -11.41 -3.58
N LYS A 56 6.62 -11.83 -4.28
CA LYS A 56 7.67 -12.67 -3.70
C LYS A 56 8.45 -11.92 -2.64
N TYR A 57 8.67 -10.64 -2.87
CA TYR A 57 9.48 -9.81 -2.00
C TYR A 57 8.98 -8.37 -2.03
N LEU A 58 8.80 -7.78 -0.85
CA LEU A 58 8.58 -6.36 -0.64
C LEU A 58 9.64 -5.84 0.34
N SER A 59 10.39 -4.83 -0.04
CA SER A 59 11.26 -4.09 0.87
C SER A 59 10.83 -2.64 0.90
N LEU A 60 10.72 -2.10 2.11
CA LEU A 60 10.53 -0.67 2.36
C LEU A 60 11.76 -0.18 3.11
N ASP A 61 12.40 0.86 2.58
CA ASP A 61 13.54 1.53 3.18
C ASP A 61 13.15 2.99 3.46
N ASP A 62 13.51 3.48 4.65
CA ASP A 62 13.27 4.85 5.11
C ASP A 62 11.79 5.25 5.05
N ALA A 63 10.91 4.39 5.57
CA ALA A 63 9.48 4.59 5.49
C ALA A 63 8.89 5.27 6.74
N ARG A 64 7.89 6.12 6.52
CA ARG A 64 7.07 6.74 7.55
C ARG A 64 5.61 6.43 7.28
N VAL A 65 4.93 5.85 8.27
CA VAL A 65 3.51 5.56 8.21
C VAL A 65 2.81 6.38 9.28
N LYS A 66 1.88 7.25 8.89
CA LYS A 66 1.10 8.07 9.82
C LYS A 66 -0.34 7.58 9.86
N MET A 67 -0.70 6.98 10.98
CA MET A 67 -2.07 6.60 11.29
C MET A 67 -2.63 7.61 12.28
N HIS A 68 -3.76 8.21 11.94
CA HIS A 68 -4.44 9.11 12.86
C HIS A 68 -5.95 8.91 12.83
N ARG A 69 -6.59 9.22 13.96
CA ARG A 69 -8.03 9.34 14.09
C ARG A 69 -8.37 10.38 15.15
N SER A 70 -9.43 11.14 14.90
CA SER A 70 -10.09 12.01 15.87
C SER A 70 -11.43 11.46 16.33
N ASP A 71 -12.04 10.59 15.53
CA ASP A 71 -13.29 9.88 15.82
C ASP A 71 -13.06 8.36 15.74
N SER A 72 -14.12 7.57 15.58
CA SER A 72 -14.03 6.10 15.50
C SER A 72 -13.33 5.60 14.22
N VAL A 73 -13.07 6.46 13.23
CA VAL A 73 -12.57 6.10 11.91
C VAL A 73 -11.11 6.49 11.74
N TRP A 74 -10.29 5.52 11.32
CA TRP A 74 -8.89 5.76 10.97
C TRP A 74 -8.75 6.42 9.60
N ASN A 75 -7.73 7.26 9.43
CA ASN A 75 -7.42 7.90 8.14
C ASN A 75 -7.15 6.92 6.99
N TYR A 76 -6.76 5.67 7.27
CA TYR A 76 -6.59 4.61 6.26
C TYR A 76 -7.86 3.81 5.92
N ARG A 77 -9.01 4.10 6.57
CA ARG A 77 -10.25 3.31 6.44
C ARG A 77 -10.72 3.14 4.99
N PHE A 78 -10.54 4.17 4.16
CA PHE A 78 -10.91 4.12 2.74
C PHE A 78 -10.16 3.03 1.96
N ILE A 79 -8.94 2.65 2.38
CA ILE A 79 -8.17 1.56 1.77
C ILE A 79 -8.78 0.22 2.16
N THR A 80 -9.05 0.03 3.46
CA THR A 80 -9.66 -1.23 3.94
C THR A 80 -11.05 -1.43 3.36
N ASP A 81 -11.87 -0.39 3.32
CA ASP A 81 -13.22 -0.46 2.75
C ASP A 81 -13.21 -0.85 1.26
N TYR A 82 -12.20 -0.38 0.50
CA TYR A 82 -12.06 -0.75 -0.90
C TYR A 82 -11.79 -2.25 -1.08
N PHE A 83 -10.97 -2.86 -0.21
CA PHE A 83 -10.67 -4.29 -0.27
C PHE A 83 -11.76 -5.17 0.34
N ASP A 84 -12.55 -4.66 1.30
CA ASP A 84 -13.65 -5.38 1.95
C ASP A 84 -14.98 -5.33 1.17
N SER A 85 -15.11 -4.41 0.22
CA SER A 85 -16.37 -4.19 -0.51
C SER A 85 -16.77 -5.41 -1.37
N PRO A 86 -17.99 -5.98 -1.21
CA PRO A 86 -18.46 -7.11 -2.00
C PRO A 86 -18.61 -6.71 -3.47
N LYS A 87 -17.96 -7.48 -4.35
CA LYS A 87 -18.03 -7.24 -5.80
C LYS A 87 -19.44 -7.54 -6.31
N LYS A 88 -20.21 -6.51 -6.65
CA LYS A 88 -21.51 -6.66 -7.33
C LYS A 88 -21.28 -7.27 -8.73
N GLY A 89 -21.67 -8.53 -8.90
CA GLY A 89 -21.96 -9.19 -10.19
C GLY A 89 -20.79 -9.39 -11.17
N GLY A 90 -20.44 -10.66 -11.45
CA GLY A 90 -19.76 -11.09 -12.69
C GLY A 90 -18.38 -10.52 -13.04
N GLY A 91 -17.85 -9.54 -12.30
CA GLY A 91 -16.54 -8.94 -12.54
C GLY A 91 -15.39 -9.84 -12.06
N LYS A 92 -14.28 -9.82 -12.81
CA LYS A 92 -13.04 -10.58 -12.51
C LYS A 92 -12.75 -10.60 -11.01
N LYS A 93 -12.43 -11.79 -10.46
CA LYS A 93 -11.98 -11.98 -9.07
C LYS A 93 -10.92 -10.91 -8.75
N GLY A 94 -11.00 -10.34 -7.55
CA GLY A 94 -10.01 -9.34 -7.11
C GLY A 94 -8.61 -9.90 -7.23
N ILE A 95 -7.63 -9.03 -7.46
CA ILE A 95 -6.23 -9.46 -7.41
C ILE A 95 -5.99 -9.96 -5.99
N GLU A 96 -5.82 -11.27 -5.84
CA GLU A 96 -5.40 -11.88 -4.57
C GLU A 96 -3.89 -11.65 -4.44
N PHE A 97 -3.49 -10.93 -3.40
CA PHE A 97 -2.09 -10.65 -3.13
C PHE A 97 -1.53 -11.68 -2.14
N ASP A 98 -0.48 -12.36 -2.55
CA ASP A 98 0.27 -13.30 -1.71
C ASP A 98 1.66 -12.72 -1.47
N LEU A 99 1.87 -12.16 -0.27
CA LEU A 99 3.14 -11.57 0.14
C LEU A 99 3.98 -12.62 0.87
N ARG A 100 5.11 -13.01 0.27
CA ARG A 100 5.96 -14.08 0.81
C ARG A 100 6.98 -13.59 1.82
N GLU A 101 7.66 -12.51 1.50
CA GLU A 101 8.74 -11.96 2.30
C GLU A 101 8.65 -10.43 2.33
N MET A 102 8.76 -9.86 3.53
CA MET A 102 8.74 -8.42 3.74
C MET A 102 9.96 -7.98 4.55
N HIS A 103 10.74 -7.05 4.02
CA HIS A 103 11.89 -6.44 4.68
C HIS A 103 11.57 -4.98 5.00
N LEU A 104 11.83 -4.60 6.24
CA LEU A 104 11.51 -3.28 6.78
C LEU A 104 12.80 -2.69 7.35
N ASN A 105 13.36 -1.68 6.66
CA ASN A 105 14.60 -1.04 7.08
C ASN A 105 14.32 0.43 7.40
N ASN A 106 14.63 0.84 8.63
CA ASN A 106 14.38 2.20 9.13
C ASN A 106 12.92 2.65 8.93
N ILE A 107 12.00 2.00 9.65
CA ILE A 107 10.57 2.31 9.57
C ILE A 107 10.13 3.06 10.81
N VAL A 108 9.40 4.15 10.61
CA VAL A 108 8.76 4.91 11.68
C VAL A 108 7.24 4.81 11.52
N PHE A 109 6.60 4.23 12.53
CA PHE A 109 5.15 4.23 12.67
C PHE A 109 4.74 5.32 13.65
N ILE A 110 3.90 6.25 13.18
CA ILE A 110 3.30 7.29 14.00
C ILE A 110 1.83 6.96 14.14
N LYS A 111 1.37 6.79 15.38
CA LYS A 111 -0.03 6.54 15.70
C LYS A 111 -0.54 7.66 16.59
N ASN A 112 -1.43 8.48 16.05
CA ASN A 112 -2.10 9.56 16.77
C ASN A 112 -3.55 9.17 17.03
N ASP A 113 -3.83 8.71 18.24
CA ASP A 113 -5.17 8.31 18.67
C ASP A 113 -5.80 9.41 19.52
N GLY A 114 -6.61 10.27 18.89
CA GLY A 114 -7.33 11.34 19.56
C GLY A 114 -8.76 10.96 19.97
N TRP A 115 -9.18 9.72 19.72
CA TRP A 115 -10.56 9.31 19.97
C TRP A 115 -10.79 9.00 21.44
N ILE A 116 -11.67 9.77 22.08
CA ILE A 116 -11.98 9.66 23.52
C ILE A 116 -13.05 8.61 23.85
N GLY A 117 -13.60 7.92 22.84
CA GLY A 117 -14.72 7.00 22.99
C GLY A 117 -16.08 7.72 22.99
N GLN A 118 -17.04 7.14 22.27
CA GLN A 118 -18.47 7.45 22.34
C GLN A 118 -19.24 6.14 22.19
#